data_AF-A0A0P9D3N3-F1
#
_entry.id   AF-A0A0P9D3N3-F1
#
_cell.length_a   1.000
_cell.length_b   1.000
_cell.length_c   1.000
_cell.angle_alpha   90.00
_cell.angle_beta   90.00
_cell.angle_gamma   90.00
#
_symmetry.space_group_name_H-M   'P 1'
#
loop_
_entity.id
_entity.type
_entity.pdbx_description
1 polymer ?
#
loop_
_entity_poly.entity_id
_entity_poly.type
_entity_poly.pdbx_seq_one_letter_code
_entity_poly.pdbx_strand_id
1 'polypeptide(L)'
;TIPGNTGTTGLLAGGGFDLLLAQIVGVVGVGLWSAATCGVMFYVLKRTVGLRVTPQEEIEGLDFGEHGAVAYPDLLPGAEAPVAAVPAGAIGSPSQA
;
A
#
# COMPACT_ATOMS: atom_id res chain seq x y z
N THR A 1 -7.68 -3.30 -41.57
CA THR A 1 -8.10 -3.02 -40.17
C THR A 1 -8.07 -4.33 -39.40
N ILE A 2 -7.58 -4.33 -38.15
CA ILE A 2 -7.60 -5.54 -37.30
C ILE A 2 -9.07 -5.83 -36.94
N PRO A 3 -9.54 -7.09 -36.98
CA PRO A 3 -10.89 -7.44 -36.56
C PRO A 3 -11.19 -6.94 -35.14
N GLY A 4 -12.28 -6.19 -34.97
CA GLY A 4 -12.64 -5.54 -33.71
C GLY A 4 -12.36 -4.03 -33.63
N ASN A 5 -11.72 -3.43 -34.63
CA ASN A 5 -11.58 -1.97 -34.69
C ASN A 5 -12.87 -1.29 -35.16
N THR A 6 -13.47 -0.44 -34.33
CA THR A 6 -14.69 0.35 -34.60
C THR A 6 -14.50 1.52 -35.57
N GLY A 7 -13.39 1.59 -36.29
CA GLY A 7 -13.11 2.60 -37.30
C GLY A 7 -12.36 3.83 -36.78
N THR A 8 -12.05 3.88 -35.50
CA THR A 8 -11.28 4.98 -34.91
C THR A 8 -9.79 4.65 -34.93
N THR A 9 -8.98 5.56 -35.46
CA THR A 9 -7.53 5.37 -35.63
C THR A 9 -6.78 6.25 -34.64
N GLY A 10 -5.77 5.69 -33.95
CA GLY A 10 -4.95 6.46 -33.00
C GLY A 10 -3.96 7.40 -33.68
N LEU A 11 -3.41 8.34 -32.91
CA LEU A 11 -2.44 9.34 -33.41
C LEU A 11 -1.26 8.70 -34.15
N LEU A 12 -0.67 7.64 -33.59
CA LEU A 12 0.48 6.94 -34.18
C LEU A 12 0.14 6.12 -35.43
N ALA A 13 -1.15 5.88 -35.67
CA ALA A 13 -1.65 5.19 -36.86
C ALA A 13 -2.18 6.18 -37.92
N GLY A 14 -1.91 7.48 -37.76
CA GLY A 14 -2.31 8.53 -38.72
C GLY A 14 -3.76 9.02 -38.55
N GLY A 15 -4.42 8.69 -37.44
CA GLY A 15 -5.83 9.03 -37.18
C GLY A 15 -6.08 10.43 -36.61
N GLY A 16 -5.05 11.29 -36.53
CA GLY A 16 -5.17 12.65 -36.01
C GLY A 16 -5.13 12.76 -34.47
N PHE A 17 -5.38 13.96 -33.96
CA PHE A 17 -5.28 14.30 -32.53
C PHE A 17 -6.57 14.12 -31.73
N ASP A 18 -7.72 13.97 -32.40
CA ASP A 18 -9.04 13.97 -31.76
C ASP A 18 -9.18 12.86 -30.71
N LEU A 19 -8.72 11.64 -31.03
CA LEU A 19 -8.73 10.52 -30.08
C LEU A 19 -7.77 10.75 -28.90
N LEU A 20 -6.60 11.35 -29.14
CA LEU A 20 -5.64 11.61 -28.07
C LEU A 20 -6.20 12.63 -27.06
N LEU A 21 -6.82 13.70 -27.56
CA LEU A 21 -7.45 14.72 -26.72
C LEU A 21 -8.59 14.15 -25.88
N ALA A 22 -9.46 13.32 -26.47
CA ALA A 22 -10.52 12.63 -25.74
C ALA A 22 -9.98 11.77 -24.59
N GLN A 23 -8.89 11.03 -24.83
CA GLN A 23 -8.26 10.21 -23.80
C GLN A 23 -7.62 11.05 -22.69
N ILE A 24 -6.98 12.18 -23.03
CA ILE A 24 -6.42 13.10 -22.03
C ILE A 24 -7.52 13.64 -21.12
N VAL A 25 -8.65 14.08 -21.68
CA VAL A 25 -9.79 14.55 -20.89
C VAL A 25 -10.32 13.46 -19.96
N GLY A 26 -10.40 12.22 -20.45
CA GLY A 26 -10.79 11.07 -19.63
C GLY A 26 -9.84 10.83 -18.45
N VAL A 27 -8.53 10.79 -18.71
CA VAL A 27 -7.50 10.57 -17.67
C VAL A 27 -7.51 11.70 -16.65
N VAL A 28 -7.57 12.95 -17.11
CA VAL A 28 -7.63 14.12 -16.22
C VAL A 28 -8.91 14.11 -15.40
N GLY A 29 -10.06 13.77 -16.00
CA GLY A 29 -11.33 13.70 -15.28
C GLY A 29 -11.31 12.66 -14.14
N VAL A 30 -10.85 11.43 -14.43
CA VAL A 30 -10.74 10.38 -13.42
C VAL A 30 -9.67 10.71 -12.38
N GLY A 31 -8.52 11.26 -12.81
CA GLY A 31 -7.43 11.65 -11.93
C GLY A 31 -7.84 12.75 -10.95
N LEU A 32 -8.53 13.79 -11.43
CA LEU A 32 -9.05 14.87 -10.59
C LEU A 32 -10.11 14.36 -9.62
N TRP A 33 -11.04 13.54 -10.08
CA TRP A 33 -12.06 12.96 -9.21
C TRP A 33 -11.43 12.10 -8.10
N SER A 34 -10.52 11.20 -8.46
CA SER A 34 -9.84 10.34 -7.49
C SER A 34 -8.98 11.14 -6.51
N ALA A 35 -8.23 12.14 -6.98
CA ALA A 35 -7.41 12.97 -6.10
C ALA A 35 -8.27 13.81 -5.15
N ALA A 36 -9.38 14.36 -5.64
CA ALA A 36 -10.31 15.13 -4.81
C ALA A 36 -10.97 14.26 -3.73
N THR A 37 -11.52 13.10 -4.10
CA THR A 37 -12.19 12.22 -3.14
C THR A 37 -11.22 11.65 -2.10
N CYS A 38 -10.07 11.13 -2.53
CA CYS A 38 -9.02 10.66 -1.62
C CYS A 38 -8.49 11.80 -0.74
N GLY A 39 -8.25 12.97 -1.33
CA GLY A 39 -7.76 14.15 -0.61
C GLY A 39 -8.73 14.61 0.47
N VAL A 40 -10.03 14.69 0.17
CA VAL A 40 -11.07 15.02 1.15
C VAL A 40 -11.14 13.95 2.25
N MET A 41 -11.16 12.67 1.88
CA MET A 41 -11.20 11.56 2.83
C MET A 41 -10.02 11.61 3.80
N PHE A 42 -8.79 11.71 3.29
CA PHE A 42 -7.59 11.78 4.13
C PHE A 42 -7.53 13.08 4.95
N TYR A 43 -8.00 14.20 4.41
CA TYR A 43 -8.08 15.44 5.18
C TYR A 43 -9.01 15.32 6.39
N VAL A 44 -10.18 14.70 6.21
CA VAL A 44 -11.12 14.43 7.30
C VAL A 44 -10.48 13.49 8.32
N LEU A 45 -9.90 12.37 7.90
CA LEU A 45 -9.22 11.42 8.79
C LEU A 45 -8.08 12.07 9.58
N LYS A 46 -7.31 12.96 8.95
CA LYS A 46 -6.25 13.73 9.62
C LYS A 46 -6.79 14.60 10.75
N ARG A 47 -8.01 15.13 10.62
CA ARG A 47 -8.64 16.01 11.61
C ARG A 47 -9.34 15.24 12.73
N THR A 48 -9.83 14.04 12.46
CA THR A 48 -10.60 13.25 13.44
C THR A 48 -9.71 12.33 14.27
N VAL A 49 -8.91 11.48 13.62
CA VAL A 49 -8.15 10.40 14.29
C VAL A 49 -6.65 10.64 14.23
N GLY A 50 -6.18 11.35 13.21
CA GLY A 50 -4.75 11.47 12.91
C GLY A 50 -4.27 10.30 12.06
N LEU A 51 -3.60 10.59 10.95
CA LEU A 51 -3.12 9.58 9.99
C LEU A 51 -1.66 9.15 10.21
N ARG A 52 -0.93 9.87 11.05
CA ARG A 52 0.50 9.64 11.30
C ARG A 52 0.72 9.50 12.80
N VAL A 53 1.48 8.49 13.18
CA VAL A 53 1.92 8.28 14.57
C VAL A 53 2.85 9.40 15.02
N THR A 54 3.11 9.46 16.33
CA THR A 54 4.03 10.46 16.87
C THR A 54 5.45 10.23 16.33
N PRO A 55 6.29 11.27 16.21
CA PRO A 55 7.66 11.11 15.74
C PRO A 55 8.49 10.13 16.57
N GLN A 56 8.18 10.01 17.86
CA GLN A 56 8.82 9.07 18.78
C GLN A 56 8.47 7.62 18.41
N GLU A 57 7.17 7.31 18.25
CA GLU A 57 6.71 5.99 17.81
C GLU A 57 7.16 5.64 16.39
N GLU A 58 7.30 6.64 15.50
CA GLU A 58 7.83 6.43 14.15
C GLU A 58 9.31 5.97 14.17
N ILE A 59 10.10 6.43 15.15
CA ILE A 59 11.51 6.04 15.33
C ILE A 59 11.64 4.68 16.02
N GLU A 60 10.79 4.42 17.03
CA GLU A 60 10.80 3.17 17.79
C GLU A 60 10.26 1.97 16.98
N GLY A 61 9.47 2.25 15.94
CA GLY A 61 8.89 1.25 15.04
C GLY A 61 7.48 0.86 15.45
N LEU A 62 6.57 0.84 14.48
CA LEU A 62 5.13 0.61 14.69
C LEU A 62 4.82 -0.80 15.24
N ASP A 63 5.69 -1.77 14.95
CA ASP A 63 5.55 -3.16 15.40
C ASP A 63 5.57 -3.27 16.93
N PHE A 64 6.38 -2.44 17.61
CA PHE A 64 6.47 -2.44 19.07
C PHE A 64 5.22 -1.84 19.74
N GLY A 65 4.71 -0.74 19.20
CA GLY A 65 3.56 -0.02 19.74
C GLY A 65 2.20 -0.66 19.48
N GLU A 66 2.00 -1.27 18.30
CA GLU A 66 0.69 -1.84 17.92
C GLU A 66 0.61 -3.37 18.04
N HIS A 67 1.73 -4.08 17.89
CA HIS A 67 1.75 -5.55 17.82
C HIS A 67 2.48 -6.21 19.00
N GLY A 68 3.11 -5.42 19.88
CA GLY A 68 3.79 -5.91 21.08
C GLY A 68 4.93 -6.90 20.80
N ALA A 69 5.40 -6.96 19.56
CA ALA A 69 6.39 -7.91 19.09
C ALA A 69 7.40 -7.21 18.19
N VAL A 70 8.68 -7.54 18.37
CA VAL A 70 9.74 -7.10 17.47
C VAL A 70 9.81 -8.09 16.31
N ALA A 71 9.71 -7.59 15.06
CA ALA A 71 9.74 -8.45 13.88
C ALA A 71 11.04 -9.27 13.73
N TYR A 72 12.17 -8.73 14.19
CA TYR A 72 13.49 -9.37 14.12
C TYR A 72 14.27 -9.20 15.42
N PRO A 73 13.98 -9.99 16.46
CA PRO A 73 14.69 -9.89 17.74
C PRO A 73 16.19 -10.23 17.61
N ASP A 74 16.55 -11.13 16.68
CA ASP A 74 17.92 -11.59 16.48
C ASP A 74 18.87 -10.56 15.82
N LEU A 75 18.33 -9.49 15.24
CA LEU A 75 19.10 -8.46 14.53
C LEU A 75 19.36 -7.21 15.39
N LEU A 76 18.78 -7.11 16.59
CA LEU A 76 18.95 -6.00 17.51
C LEU A 76 19.99 -6.35 18.59
N PRO A 77 21.17 -5.69 18.63
CA PRO A 77 22.16 -5.92 19.68
C PRO A 77 21.59 -5.50 21.05
N GLY A 78 21.28 -6.47 21.90
CA GLY A 78 20.79 -6.23 23.27
C GLY A 78 19.26 -6.30 23.46
N ALA A 79 18.48 -6.76 22.48
CA ALA A 79 17.06 -7.02 22.66
C ALA A 79 16.83 -8.36 23.38
N GLU A 80 16.98 -8.40 24.71
CA GLU A 80 16.42 -9.49 25.51
C GLU A 80 14.90 -9.31 25.57
N ALA A 81 14.18 -9.95 24.65
CA ALA A 81 12.72 -9.87 24.58
C ALA A 81 12.09 -10.42 25.89
N PRO A 82 11.33 -9.63 26.66
CA PRO A 82 10.58 -10.17 27.78
C PRO A 82 9.37 -10.93 27.24
N VAL A 83 9.46 -12.26 27.28
CA VAL A 83 8.32 -13.20 27.41
C VAL A 83 7.20 -13.05 26.36
N ALA A 84 7.37 -13.70 25.20
CA ALA A 84 6.31 -14.45 24.50
C ALA A 84 6.84 -15.27 23.31
N ALA A 85 8.12 -15.66 23.31
CA ALA A 85 8.61 -16.67 22.38
C ALA A 85 7.97 -18.02 22.75
N VAL A 86 6.82 -18.32 22.15
CA VAL A 86 6.30 -19.69 22.11
C VAL A 86 7.44 -20.56 21.58
N PRO A 87 7.88 -21.59 22.33
CA PRO A 87 9.02 -22.37 21.91
C PRO A 87 8.69 -23.05 20.59
N ALA A 88 9.53 -22.81 19.58
CA ALA A 88 9.48 -23.45 18.26
C ALA A 88 9.67 -24.99 18.30
N GLY A 89 9.62 -25.60 19.50
CA GLY A 89 9.68 -27.04 19.75
C GLY A 89 8.34 -27.68 20.12
N ALA A 90 7.21 -26.97 20.05
CA ALA A 90 5.88 -27.54 20.35
C ALA A 90 5.19 -28.19 19.14
N ILE A 91 5.77 -28.11 17.93
CA ILE A 91 5.38 -28.96 16.80
C ILE A 91 5.98 -30.34 17.03
N GLY A 92 5.12 -31.29 17.39
CA GLY A 92 5.50 -32.58 17.93
C GLY A 92 6.56 -33.30 17.10
N SER A 93 7.53 -33.89 17.80
CA SER A 93 8.24 -35.03 17.24
C SER A 93 7.20 -36.10 16.89
N PRO A 94 7.10 -36.54 15.62
CA PRO A 94 6.43 -37.80 15.33
C PRO A 94 7.28 -38.88 15.97
N SER A 95 6.72 -39.54 16.98
CA SER A 95 6.92 -40.95 17.34
C SER A 95 8.27 -41.57 16.92
N GLN A 96 9.06 -41.90 17.94
CA GLN A 96 10.24 -42.78 17.91
C GLN A 96 10.09 -44.01 16.99
N ALA A 97 11.10 -44.27 16.15
CA ALA A 97 11.61 -45.58 15.73
C ALA A 97 13.03 -45.41 15.19
#